data_AF-A0A5J4YVX7-F1
#
_entry.id   AF-A0A5J4YVX7-F1
#
_cell.length_a   1.000
_cell.length_b   1.000
_cell.length_c   1.000
_cell.angle_alpha   90.00
_cell.angle_beta   90.00
_cell.angle_gamma   90.00
#
_symmetry.space_group_name_H-M   'P 1'
#
loop_
_entity.id
_entity.type
_entity.pdbx_description
1 polymer ?
#
loop_
_entity_poly.entity_id
_entity_poly.type
_entity_poly.pdbx_seq_one_letter_code
_entity_poly.pdbx_strand_id
1 'polypeptide(L)'
;MADYLEMSPSSYTVCKANEIVLSSLRKGEFVGLDACELGAAAFFVALNSFSLSKDTGPLVEALKETPLDLAYVQLVERDLEAFINSPFGQMTGRRRLSTLSLMSGRSLTHDGDMLSPFVQVHSRWPALLVHAEYHAMDHLRLTHKRSRPRKERLSDSTESAFDKSWQIPAARRASCQRQAAAIVGRAARETGSQVEEMGRLQQQDKENMDLALLLRAKAQQHQALHEPDLCRAAASLDLRQEAVFESCLAYITQKAYDWTLSRTTVELAFRYLHRVVLCVDPHGLNSLNFAKSCLLLAIKFNEPVNQIFGFNLVSEDLEYMRRLELIVLRVLDWKLNLPTSSWMVDGMSSSLGVAPSSYMVGKANEIVLSALRKGEFIALDACELGAAAFLVAINSFSLSDDTERFIALLQDASFDVGMVQLVERDLEAFINSPDGHMTKRRRLSSLSSLCSSPMSESGFSPMRVQCGLPL
;
A
#
# COMPACT_ATOMS: atom_id res chain seq x y z
N MET A 1 -6.83 -17.47 -11.95
CA MET A 1 -7.18 -17.34 -13.39
C MET A 1 -5.97 -16.84 -14.18
N ALA A 2 -5.44 -15.65 -13.91
CA ALA A 2 -4.18 -15.18 -14.54
C ALA A 2 -3.04 -16.20 -14.44
N ASP A 3 -2.80 -16.75 -13.25
CA ASP A 3 -1.76 -17.78 -13.04
C ASP A 3 -2.07 -19.10 -13.74
N TYR A 4 -3.35 -19.43 -13.93
CA TYR A 4 -3.79 -20.66 -14.59
C TYR A 4 -3.60 -20.59 -16.12
N LEU A 5 -3.46 -19.37 -16.65
CA LEU A 5 -3.39 -19.10 -18.08
C LEU A 5 -1.94 -18.98 -18.58
N GLU A 6 -0.95 -19.06 -17.68
CA GLU A 6 0.47 -18.73 -17.95
C GLU A 6 0.67 -17.39 -18.69
N MET A 7 -0.36 -16.54 -18.66
CA MET A 7 -0.30 -15.19 -19.20
C MET A 7 0.37 -14.32 -18.15
N SER A 8 1.24 -13.42 -18.59
CA SER A 8 1.62 -12.24 -17.81
C SER A 8 0.68 -11.11 -18.21
N PRO A 9 -0.61 -11.08 -17.78
CA PRO A 9 -1.43 -9.92 -18.04
C PRO A 9 -0.71 -8.71 -17.44
N SER A 10 -0.75 -7.58 -18.15
CA SER A 10 -0.24 -6.35 -17.57
C SER A 10 -0.90 -6.16 -16.19
N SER A 11 -0.13 -5.71 -15.19
CA SER A 11 -0.67 -5.40 -13.85
C SER A 11 -1.94 -4.53 -13.96
N TYR A 12 -2.00 -3.69 -14.99
CA TYR A 12 -3.12 -2.85 -15.35
C TYR A 12 -4.41 -3.61 -15.73
N THR A 13 -4.33 -4.71 -16.49
CA THR A 13 -5.49 -5.54 -16.86
C THR A 13 -6.12 -6.19 -15.63
N VAL A 14 -5.29 -6.70 -14.71
CA VAL A 14 -5.75 -7.30 -13.45
C VAL A 14 -6.38 -6.23 -12.55
N CYS A 15 -5.75 -5.06 -12.44
CA CYS A 15 -6.31 -3.93 -11.70
C CYS A 15 -7.67 -3.50 -12.27
N LYS A 16 -7.81 -3.42 -13.59
CA LYS A 16 -9.08 -3.03 -14.24
C LYS A 16 -10.17 -4.08 -14.03
N ALA A 17 -9.84 -5.36 -14.13
CA ALA A 17 -10.78 -6.45 -13.83
C ALA A 17 -11.28 -6.37 -12.37
N ASN A 18 -10.37 -6.14 -11.41
CA ASN A 18 -10.73 -5.97 -10.01
C ASN A 18 -11.62 -4.74 -9.77
N GLU A 19 -11.35 -3.63 -10.45
CA GLU A 19 -12.19 -2.42 -10.40
C GLU A 19 -13.61 -2.71 -10.89
N ILE A 20 -13.75 -3.45 -12.01
CA ILE A 20 -15.05 -3.86 -12.57
C ILE A 20 -15.81 -4.73 -11.57
N VAL A 21 -15.17 -5.75 -10.99
CA VAL A 21 -15.79 -6.63 -9.98
C VAL A 21 -16.27 -5.84 -8.77
N LEU A 22 -15.41 -4.99 -8.20
CA LEU A 22 -15.73 -4.19 -7.02
C LEU A 22 -16.85 -3.16 -7.30
N SER A 23 -16.85 -2.54 -8.48
CA SER A 23 -17.89 -1.60 -8.90
C SER A 23 -19.26 -2.29 -9.03
N SER A 24 -19.28 -3.49 -9.64
CA SER A 24 -20.49 -4.32 -9.77
C SER A 24 -21.04 -4.74 -8.42
N LEU A 25 -20.19 -5.24 -7.52
CA LEU A 25 -20.59 -5.67 -6.18
C LEU A 25 -21.12 -4.51 -5.32
N ARG A 26 -20.48 -3.33 -5.36
CA ARG A 26 -20.92 -2.14 -4.61
C ARG A 26 -22.31 -1.66 -5.02
N LYS A 27 -22.67 -1.81 -6.29
CA LYS A 27 -23.97 -1.39 -6.82
C LYS A 27 -25.07 -2.44 -6.59
N GLY A 28 -24.74 -3.58 -5.99
CA GLY A 28 -25.69 -4.68 -5.77
C GLY A 28 -26.20 -5.29 -7.08
N GLU A 29 -25.50 -5.03 -8.19
CA GLU A 29 -25.73 -5.65 -9.48
C GLU A 29 -25.00 -6.99 -9.49
N PHE A 30 -25.48 -7.96 -10.26
CA PHE A 30 -24.85 -9.29 -10.37
C PHE A 30 -24.84 -10.13 -9.07
N VAL A 31 -25.70 -9.80 -8.09
CA VAL A 31 -25.91 -10.61 -6.87
C VAL A 31 -26.49 -11.97 -7.25
N GLY A 32 -25.76 -13.04 -6.93
CA GLY A 32 -26.12 -14.43 -7.26
C GLY A 32 -25.25 -15.08 -8.34
N LEU A 33 -24.31 -14.33 -8.94
CA LEU A 33 -23.28 -14.90 -9.79
C LEU A 33 -22.18 -15.56 -8.97
N ASP A 34 -21.63 -16.65 -9.49
CA ASP A 34 -20.43 -17.24 -8.91
C ASP A 34 -19.24 -16.28 -9.05
N ALA A 35 -18.39 -16.20 -8.02
CA ALA A 35 -17.25 -15.30 -8.02
C ALA A 35 -16.28 -15.57 -9.18
N CYS A 36 -16.18 -16.83 -9.62
CA CYS A 36 -15.34 -17.21 -10.76
C CYS A 36 -15.96 -16.75 -12.08
N GLU A 37 -17.28 -16.79 -12.23
CA GLU A 37 -17.99 -16.33 -13.43
C GLU A 37 -17.90 -14.81 -13.57
N LEU A 38 -18.13 -14.08 -12.47
CA LEU A 38 -18.01 -12.61 -12.45
C LEU A 38 -16.56 -12.16 -12.66
N GLY A 39 -15.60 -12.86 -12.04
CA GLY A 39 -14.17 -12.59 -12.22
C GLY A 39 -13.70 -12.85 -13.65
N ALA A 40 -14.12 -13.96 -14.26
CA ALA A 40 -13.80 -14.29 -15.64
C ALA A 40 -14.38 -13.25 -16.62
N ALA A 41 -15.65 -12.91 -16.46
CA ALA A 41 -16.30 -11.91 -17.31
C ALA A 41 -15.66 -10.53 -17.17
N ALA A 42 -15.36 -10.07 -15.95
CA ALA A 42 -14.67 -8.81 -15.71
C ALA A 42 -13.26 -8.78 -16.32
N PHE A 43 -12.56 -9.91 -16.34
CA PHE A 43 -11.25 -10.04 -16.97
C PHE A 43 -11.34 -9.93 -18.50
N PHE A 44 -12.34 -10.53 -19.14
CA PHE A 44 -12.60 -10.36 -20.57
C PHE A 44 -12.92 -8.91 -20.94
N VAL A 45 -13.80 -8.25 -20.17
CA VAL A 45 -14.11 -6.84 -20.40
C VAL A 45 -12.87 -5.96 -20.25
N ALA A 46 -12.03 -6.24 -19.25
CA ALA A 46 -10.76 -5.54 -19.08
C ALA A 46 -9.84 -5.75 -20.29
N LEU A 47 -9.71 -6.97 -20.82
CA LEU A 47 -8.93 -7.24 -22.03
C LEU A 47 -9.45 -6.49 -23.27
N ASN A 48 -10.77 -6.54 -23.52
CA ASN A 48 -11.41 -5.87 -24.65
C ASN A 48 -11.22 -4.34 -24.60
N SER A 49 -11.25 -3.77 -23.39
CA SER A 49 -11.07 -2.32 -23.17
C SER A 49 -9.70 -1.79 -23.63
N PHE A 50 -8.69 -2.65 -23.70
CA PHE A 50 -7.32 -2.22 -24.02
C PHE A 50 -6.90 -2.43 -25.47
N SER A 51 -7.78 -2.95 -26.33
CA SER A 51 -7.41 -3.35 -27.70
C SER A 51 -6.18 -4.27 -27.73
N LEU A 52 -5.85 -4.91 -26.60
CA LEU A 52 -4.71 -5.80 -26.44
C LEU A 52 -5.12 -7.16 -27.00
N SER A 53 -4.88 -7.34 -28.29
CA SER A 53 -5.11 -8.58 -29.06
C SER A 53 -6.57 -8.94 -29.33
N LYS A 54 -6.92 -9.08 -30.61
CA LYS A 54 -8.16 -9.76 -31.04
C LYS A 54 -8.08 -11.29 -30.86
N ASP A 55 -6.92 -11.81 -30.49
CA ASP A 55 -6.71 -13.24 -30.33
C ASP A 55 -6.93 -13.64 -28.87
N THR A 56 -8.21 -13.71 -28.49
CA THR A 56 -8.67 -14.31 -27.23
C THR A 56 -8.73 -15.84 -27.32
N GLY A 57 -8.31 -16.43 -28.45
CA GLY A 57 -8.35 -17.88 -28.70
C GLY A 57 -7.71 -18.72 -27.60
N PRO A 58 -6.47 -18.43 -27.16
CA PRO A 58 -5.82 -19.19 -26.09
C PRO A 58 -6.56 -19.12 -24.75
N LEU A 59 -7.14 -17.97 -24.43
CA LEU A 59 -7.92 -17.75 -23.21
C LEU A 59 -9.24 -18.53 -23.23
N VAL A 60 -9.91 -18.53 -24.39
CA VAL A 60 -11.14 -19.28 -24.61
C VAL A 60 -10.89 -20.79 -24.54
N GLU A 61 -9.78 -21.29 -25.10
CA GLU A 61 -9.39 -22.70 -25.00
C GLU A 61 -9.10 -23.10 -23.54
N ALA A 62 -8.33 -22.30 -22.81
CA ALA A 62 -8.03 -22.59 -21.40
C ALA A 62 -9.28 -22.57 -20.51
N LEU A 63 -10.29 -21.77 -20.85
CA LEU A 63 -11.56 -21.76 -20.10
C LEU A 63 -12.44 -22.95 -20.40
N LYS A 64 -12.31 -23.60 -21.57
CA LYS A 64 -12.99 -24.88 -21.84
C LYS A 64 -12.51 -26.01 -20.92
N GLU A 65 -11.31 -25.88 -20.36
CA GLU A 65 -10.77 -26.82 -19.37
C GLU A 65 -11.26 -26.55 -17.94
N THR A 66 -11.91 -25.39 -17.71
CA THR A 66 -12.52 -25.06 -16.42
C THR A 66 -13.98 -25.52 -16.38
N PRO A 67 -14.56 -25.77 -15.19
CA PRO A 67 -15.98 -26.12 -15.06
C PRO A 67 -16.94 -24.93 -15.33
N LEU A 68 -16.43 -23.80 -15.85
CA LEU A 68 -17.22 -22.61 -16.14
C LEU A 68 -18.00 -22.81 -17.45
N ASP A 69 -19.28 -22.49 -17.43
CA ASP A 69 -20.08 -22.43 -18.65
C ASP A 69 -19.67 -21.19 -19.46
N LEU A 70 -18.88 -21.39 -20.50
CA LEU A 70 -18.36 -20.31 -21.34
C LEU A 70 -19.48 -19.48 -21.99
N ALA A 71 -20.62 -20.10 -22.34
CA ALA A 71 -21.75 -19.37 -22.91
C ALA A 71 -22.36 -18.43 -21.86
N TYR A 72 -22.36 -18.86 -20.60
CA TYR A 72 -22.81 -18.04 -19.48
C TYR A 72 -21.81 -16.91 -19.17
N VAL A 73 -20.50 -17.19 -19.15
CA VAL A 73 -19.45 -16.15 -18.95
C VAL A 73 -19.53 -15.08 -20.04
N GLN A 74 -19.72 -15.44 -21.31
CA GLN A 74 -19.88 -14.49 -22.42
C GLN A 74 -21.16 -13.65 -22.30
N LEU A 75 -22.21 -14.21 -21.70
CA LEU A 75 -23.44 -13.47 -21.44
C LEU A 75 -23.25 -12.44 -20.32
N VAL A 76 -22.57 -12.84 -19.23
CA VAL A 76 -22.19 -11.94 -18.13
C VAL A 76 -21.23 -10.86 -18.62
N GLU A 77 -20.29 -11.19 -19.51
CA GLU A 77 -19.38 -10.23 -20.15
C GLU A 77 -20.17 -9.14 -20.90
N ARG A 78 -21.12 -9.51 -21.77
CA ARG A 78 -21.96 -8.55 -22.50
C ARG A 78 -22.80 -7.68 -21.57
N ASP A 79 -23.32 -8.27 -20.51
CA ASP A 79 -24.09 -7.54 -19.50
C ASP A 79 -23.20 -6.57 -18.70
N LEU A 80 -21.97 -6.96 -18.36
CA LEU A 80 -20.96 -6.08 -17.75
C LEU A 80 -20.53 -4.95 -18.69
N GLU A 81 -20.30 -5.23 -19.97
CA GLU A 81 -19.98 -4.20 -20.98
C GLU A 81 -21.13 -3.20 -21.12
N ALA A 82 -22.38 -3.69 -21.20
CA ALA A 82 -23.55 -2.82 -21.26
C ALA A 82 -23.70 -1.96 -19.99
N PHE A 83 -23.38 -2.53 -18.83
CA PHE A 83 -23.39 -1.83 -17.56
C PHE A 83 -22.32 -0.73 -17.47
N ILE A 84 -21.09 -1.03 -17.88
CA ILE A 84 -19.97 -0.07 -17.88
C ILE A 84 -20.24 1.07 -18.86
N ASN A 85 -20.82 0.78 -20.02
CA ASN A 85 -21.12 1.77 -21.05
C ASN A 85 -22.45 2.52 -20.81
N SER A 86 -23.20 2.20 -19.77
CA SER A 86 -24.46 2.88 -19.45
C SER A 86 -24.19 4.22 -18.72
N PRO A 87 -24.69 5.36 -19.23
CA PRO A 87 -24.44 6.68 -18.63
C PRO A 87 -25.03 6.86 -17.22
N PHE A 88 -25.93 5.96 -16.80
CA PHE A 88 -26.54 5.99 -15.47
C PHE A 88 -26.12 4.83 -14.58
N GLY A 89 -25.26 3.91 -15.06
CA GLY A 89 -24.82 2.75 -14.30
C GLY A 89 -25.95 1.90 -13.71
N GLN A 90 -27.16 2.00 -14.27
CA GLN A 90 -28.33 1.21 -13.93
C GLN A 90 -28.67 0.37 -15.16
N MET A 91 -28.78 -0.95 -14.98
CA MET A 91 -29.46 -1.77 -15.96
C MET A 91 -30.95 -1.44 -15.89
N THR A 92 -31.57 -1.07 -17.02
CA THR A 92 -33.05 -1.00 -17.14
C THR A 92 -33.69 -2.41 -17.16
N GLY A 93 -33.17 -3.34 -16.36
CA GLY A 93 -33.12 -4.75 -16.70
C GLY A 93 -33.34 -5.74 -15.55
N ARG A 94 -34.10 -5.39 -14.50
CA ARG A 94 -34.60 -6.38 -13.51
C ARG A 94 -35.36 -7.57 -14.13
N ARG A 95 -35.66 -7.54 -15.44
CA ARG A 95 -36.34 -8.59 -16.19
C ARG A 95 -35.42 -9.66 -16.84
N ARG A 96 -34.08 -9.53 -16.82
CA ARG A 96 -33.18 -10.54 -17.44
C ARG A 96 -32.68 -11.63 -16.50
N LEU A 97 -32.49 -11.34 -15.21
CA LEU A 97 -31.96 -12.33 -14.25
C LEU A 97 -32.95 -13.48 -13.97
N SER A 98 -34.26 -13.23 -14.04
CA SER A 98 -35.28 -14.30 -13.96
C SER A 98 -35.26 -15.23 -15.18
N THR A 99 -34.79 -14.75 -16.34
CA THR A 99 -34.61 -15.57 -17.54
C THR A 99 -33.34 -16.43 -17.47
N LEU A 100 -32.31 -15.94 -16.77
CA LEU A 100 -31.02 -16.61 -16.56
C LEU A 100 -31.12 -17.82 -15.60
N SER A 101 -31.93 -17.70 -14.54
CA SER A 101 -32.20 -18.82 -13.63
C SER A 101 -32.97 -19.97 -14.32
N LEU A 102 -33.76 -19.66 -15.36
CA LEU A 102 -34.50 -20.65 -16.15
C LEU A 102 -33.61 -21.41 -17.14
N MET A 103 -32.52 -20.82 -17.64
CA MET A 103 -31.61 -21.46 -18.60
C MET A 103 -30.53 -22.33 -17.92
N SER A 104 -30.14 -22.04 -16.68
CA SER A 104 -29.13 -22.82 -15.94
C SER A 104 -29.68 -24.04 -15.19
N GLY A 105 -30.99 -24.26 -15.20
CA GLY A 105 -31.63 -25.37 -14.48
C GLY A 105 -31.49 -25.31 -12.96
N ARG A 106 -30.99 -24.20 -12.39
CA ARG A 106 -30.81 -24.03 -10.95
C ARG A 106 -32.08 -23.40 -10.34
N SER A 107 -32.83 -24.22 -9.60
CA SER A 107 -33.98 -23.80 -8.82
C SER A 107 -33.53 -23.00 -7.60
N LEU A 108 -33.94 -21.74 -7.50
CA LEU A 108 -33.81 -20.93 -6.28
C LEU A 108 -34.94 -21.32 -5.32
N THR A 109 -34.66 -22.18 -4.35
CA THR A 109 -35.55 -22.39 -3.20
C THR A 109 -35.43 -21.18 -2.27
N HIS A 110 -36.45 -20.34 -2.29
CA HIS A 110 -36.67 -19.31 -1.28
C HIS A 110 -37.29 -19.97 -0.04
N ASP A 111 -36.49 -20.17 1.00
CA ASP A 111 -36.99 -20.28 2.37
C ASP A 111 -36.10 -19.50 3.32
N GLY A 112 -36.76 -18.75 4.19
CA GLY A 112 -36.21 -17.65 4.95
C GLY A 112 -35.28 -18.05 6.10
N ASP A 113 -34.21 -17.29 6.23
CA ASP A 113 -33.84 -16.60 7.46
C ASP A 113 -32.86 -15.47 7.08
N MET A 114 -33.31 -14.22 7.16
CA MET A 114 -32.46 -13.06 6.92
C MET A 114 -31.53 -12.84 8.12
N LEU A 115 -30.39 -13.52 8.10
CA LEU A 115 -29.18 -13.05 8.77
C LEU A 115 -28.17 -12.62 7.70
N SER A 116 -27.68 -11.39 7.85
CA SER A 116 -26.81 -10.65 6.95
C SER A 116 -25.70 -11.50 6.28
N PRO A 117 -25.55 -11.47 4.94
CA PRO A 117 -24.51 -12.20 4.22
C PRO A 117 -23.09 -11.60 4.37
N PHE A 118 -22.93 -10.48 5.06
CA PHE A 118 -21.62 -9.81 5.20
C PHE A 118 -20.63 -10.52 6.14
N VAL A 119 -21.09 -11.42 7.02
CA VAL A 119 -20.25 -11.97 8.09
C VAL A 119 -19.50 -13.25 7.68
N GLN A 120 -19.99 -14.03 6.71
CA GLN A 120 -19.36 -15.31 6.36
C GLN A 120 -18.23 -15.22 5.33
N VAL A 121 -18.22 -14.20 4.46
CA VAL A 121 -17.24 -14.09 3.36
C VAL A 121 -15.83 -13.76 3.86
N HIS A 122 -15.69 -13.12 5.02
CA HIS A 122 -14.38 -12.71 5.57
C HIS A 122 -13.54 -13.83 6.22
N SER A 123 -14.11 -15.01 6.47
CA SER A 123 -13.45 -16.04 7.29
C SER A 123 -12.63 -17.10 6.53
N ARG A 124 -12.72 -17.15 5.18
CA ARG A 124 -12.09 -18.24 4.38
C ARG A 124 -11.08 -17.81 3.32
N TRP A 125 -10.92 -16.51 3.09
CA TRP A 125 -10.00 -15.98 2.07
C TRP A 125 -8.51 -15.94 2.46
N PRO A 126 -8.09 -15.80 3.75
CA PRO A 126 -6.66 -15.72 4.07
C PRO A 126 -5.90 -17.05 3.93
N ALA A 127 -6.57 -18.20 4.07
CA ALA A 127 -5.89 -19.51 4.12
C ALA A 127 -5.49 -20.06 2.74
N LEU A 128 -6.11 -19.61 1.65
CA LEU A 128 -5.85 -20.11 0.30
C LEU A 128 -4.74 -19.36 -0.44
N LEU A 129 -4.42 -18.11 -0.06
CA LEU A 129 -3.32 -17.35 -0.67
C LEU A 129 -1.95 -17.68 -0.05
N VAL A 130 -1.88 -17.93 1.26
CA VAL A 130 -0.60 -18.23 1.96
C VAL A 130 -0.01 -19.58 1.52
N HIS A 131 -0.83 -20.51 1.03
CA HIS A 131 -0.36 -21.82 0.56
C HIS A 131 0.26 -21.79 -0.86
N ALA A 132 -0.04 -20.76 -1.66
CA ALA A 132 0.42 -20.66 -3.05
C ALA A 132 1.83 -20.05 -3.17
N GLU A 133 2.21 -19.13 -2.27
CA GLU A 133 3.54 -18.50 -2.28
C GLU A 133 4.66 -19.44 -1.80
N TYR A 134 4.34 -20.41 -0.92
CA TYR A 134 5.33 -21.35 -0.39
C TYR A 134 5.79 -22.41 -1.40
N HIS A 135 4.98 -22.73 -2.42
CA HIS A 135 5.32 -23.75 -3.43
C HIS A 135 6.09 -23.20 -4.65
N ALA A 136 6.03 -21.90 -4.91
CA ALA A 136 6.72 -21.27 -6.05
C ALA A 136 8.24 -21.13 -5.85
N MET A 137 8.71 -21.16 -4.60
CA MET A 137 10.12 -21.02 -4.22
C MET A 137 10.96 -22.30 -4.42
N ASP A 138 10.34 -23.49 -4.42
CA ASP A 138 11.07 -24.77 -4.47
C ASP A 138 11.38 -25.26 -5.89
N HIS A 139 10.76 -24.68 -6.93
CA HIS A 139 10.91 -25.15 -8.31
C HIS A 139 12.05 -24.49 -9.12
N LEU A 140 12.76 -23.50 -8.58
CA LEU A 140 13.82 -22.76 -9.31
C LEU A 140 15.26 -23.19 -9.01
N ARG A 141 15.47 -24.28 -8.26
CA ARG A 141 16.82 -24.84 -8.03
C ARG A 141 16.94 -26.23 -8.66
N LEU A 142 17.10 -26.35 -9.98
CA LEU A 142 17.68 -27.58 -10.57
C LEU A 142 18.01 -27.45 -12.08
N THR A 143 18.87 -26.51 -12.51
CA THR A 143 19.63 -26.70 -13.75
C THR A 143 20.98 -25.96 -13.74
N HIS A 144 22.04 -26.61 -13.26
CA HIS A 144 23.39 -26.28 -13.71
C HIS A 144 24.21 -27.55 -13.92
N LYS A 145 24.29 -27.98 -15.19
CA LYS A 145 25.25 -28.96 -15.69
C LYS A 145 26.66 -28.40 -15.53
N ARG A 146 27.52 -29.04 -14.74
CA ARG A 146 28.97 -28.82 -14.76
C ARG A 146 29.68 -30.00 -15.43
N SER A 147 30.45 -29.64 -16.44
CA SER A 147 31.34 -30.45 -17.26
C SER A 147 32.50 -31.03 -16.44
N ARG A 148 32.87 -32.28 -16.74
CA ARG A 148 34.06 -32.96 -16.19
C ARG A 148 35.30 -32.61 -17.02
N PRO A 149 36.47 -32.36 -16.41
CA PRO A 149 37.72 -32.39 -17.14
C PRO A 149 38.36 -33.79 -17.14
N ARG A 150 39.14 -33.99 -18.18
CA ARG A 150 39.73 -35.21 -18.73
C ARG A 150 41.02 -35.57 -17.97
N LYS A 151 41.23 -36.86 -17.68
CA LYS A 151 42.46 -37.40 -17.08
C LYS A 151 43.59 -37.44 -18.11
N GLU A 152 44.73 -36.86 -17.77
CA GLU A 152 46.03 -37.16 -18.41
C GLU A 152 46.83 -38.11 -17.52
N ARG A 153 47.48 -39.10 -18.16
CA ARG A 153 48.40 -40.05 -17.55
C ARG A 153 49.82 -39.51 -17.72
N LEU A 154 50.60 -39.54 -16.65
CA LEU A 154 52.05 -39.50 -16.69
C LEU A 154 52.59 -40.60 -15.78
N SER A 155 53.55 -41.35 -16.30
CA SER A 155 54.27 -42.46 -15.70
C SER A 155 55.52 -41.99 -14.94
N ASP A 156 56.20 -42.97 -14.33
CA ASP A 156 57.55 -42.98 -13.74
C ASP A 156 57.56 -42.75 -12.22
N SER A 157 57.73 -43.77 -11.39
CA SER A 157 58.89 -44.65 -11.14
C SER A 157 60.01 -43.95 -10.36
N THR A 158 60.07 -44.22 -9.06
CA THR A 158 61.29 -44.60 -8.31
C THR A 158 60.93 -45.01 -6.90
N GLU A 159 61.56 -46.11 -6.47
CA GLU A 159 61.48 -46.76 -5.17
C GLU A 159 61.99 -45.88 -4.02
N SER A 160 61.51 -46.16 -2.80
CA SER A 160 62.38 -46.21 -1.62
C SER A 160 61.62 -46.84 -0.45
N ALA A 161 62.20 -47.92 0.04
CA ALA A 161 61.67 -48.84 1.03
C ALA A 161 61.60 -48.23 2.43
N PHE A 162 60.41 -48.07 2.99
CA PHE A 162 60.18 -48.04 4.43
C PHE A 162 58.76 -48.54 4.73
N ASP A 163 58.66 -49.36 5.78
CA ASP A 163 57.45 -49.88 6.42
C ASP A 163 56.56 -50.91 5.70
N LYS A 164 56.99 -52.17 5.83
CA LYS A 164 56.10 -53.35 5.76
C LYS A 164 55.60 -53.74 7.15
N SER A 165 54.78 -52.89 7.75
CA SER A 165 53.74 -53.32 8.71
C SER A 165 52.60 -52.30 8.57
N TRP A 166 51.34 -52.74 8.54
CA TRP A 166 50.15 -51.94 8.19
C TRP A 166 49.84 -51.77 6.68
N GLN A 167 49.84 -52.87 5.91
CA GLN A 167 49.17 -52.85 4.61
C GLN A 167 47.65 -52.83 4.79
N ILE A 168 47.08 -51.63 4.94
CA ILE A 168 45.66 -51.41 4.76
C ILE A 168 45.33 -51.74 3.29
N PRO A 169 44.40 -52.66 2.99
CA PRO A 169 44.02 -53.04 1.63
C PRO A 169 43.73 -51.81 0.77
N ALA A 170 44.20 -51.78 -0.48
CA ALA A 170 44.02 -50.63 -1.38
C ALA A 170 42.55 -50.18 -1.51
N ALA A 171 41.60 -51.11 -1.40
CA ALA A 171 40.17 -50.84 -1.35
C ALA A 171 39.75 -50.01 -0.11
N ARG A 172 40.35 -50.26 1.07
CA ARG A 172 40.10 -49.47 2.28
C ARG A 172 40.71 -48.07 2.18
N ARG A 173 41.89 -47.92 1.57
CA ARG A 173 42.50 -46.60 1.30
C ARG A 173 41.63 -45.72 0.39
N ALA A 174 41.12 -46.29 -0.70
CA ALA A 174 40.21 -45.58 -1.61
C ALA A 174 38.84 -45.25 -0.98
N SER A 175 38.40 -46.03 0.01
CA SER A 175 37.19 -45.75 0.80
C SER A 175 37.44 -44.59 1.77
N CYS A 176 38.52 -44.63 2.55
CA CYS A 176 38.88 -43.57 3.48
C CYS A 176 39.15 -42.23 2.78
N GLN A 177 39.81 -42.22 1.62
CA GLN A 177 40.02 -41.00 0.83
C GLN A 177 38.72 -40.40 0.31
N ARG A 178 37.76 -41.24 -0.12
CA ARG A 178 36.42 -40.76 -0.54
C ARG A 178 35.62 -40.20 0.64
N GLN A 179 35.70 -40.84 1.80
CA GLN A 179 35.06 -40.34 3.02
C GLN A 179 35.68 -39.02 3.49
N ALA A 180 37.01 -38.91 3.50
CA ALA A 180 37.71 -37.68 3.85
C ALA A 180 37.37 -36.54 2.89
N ALA A 181 37.37 -36.79 1.57
CA ALA A 181 36.99 -35.79 0.57
C ALA A 181 35.51 -35.36 0.71
N ALA A 182 34.62 -36.29 1.08
CA ALA A 182 33.21 -35.97 1.34
C ALA A 182 33.02 -35.12 2.60
N ILE A 183 33.77 -35.39 3.67
CA ILE A 183 33.75 -34.60 4.91
C ILE A 183 34.30 -33.19 4.64
N VAL A 184 35.46 -33.07 3.99
CA VAL A 184 36.05 -31.78 3.62
C VAL A 184 35.13 -31.00 2.68
N GLY A 185 34.48 -31.67 1.73
CA GLY A 185 33.52 -31.05 0.82
C GLY A 185 32.18 -30.64 1.47
N ARG A 186 31.80 -31.21 2.62
CA ARG A 186 30.69 -30.71 3.45
C ARG A 186 31.14 -29.53 4.29
N ALA A 187 32.25 -29.66 5.00
CA ALA A 187 32.81 -28.59 5.82
C ALA A 187 33.04 -27.31 4.99
N ALA A 188 33.61 -27.43 3.78
CA ALA A 188 33.81 -26.29 2.88
C ALA A 188 32.50 -25.64 2.40
N ARG A 189 31.43 -26.42 2.23
CA ARG A 189 30.10 -25.91 1.86
C ARG A 189 29.40 -25.24 3.04
N GLU A 190 29.53 -25.80 4.23
CA GLU A 190 29.00 -25.22 5.46
C GLU A 190 29.71 -23.90 5.79
N THR A 191 31.05 -23.84 5.68
CA THR A 191 31.80 -22.60 5.86
C THR A 191 31.49 -21.58 4.76
N GLY A 192 31.30 -22.01 3.51
CA GLY A 192 30.90 -21.11 2.42
C GLY A 192 29.52 -20.49 2.66
N SER A 193 28.55 -21.30 3.09
CA SER A 193 27.21 -20.85 3.45
C SER A 193 27.23 -19.86 4.61
N GLN A 194 28.03 -20.13 5.66
CA GLN A 194 28.16 -19.23 6.81
C GLN A 194 28.81 -17.88 6.45
N VAL A 195 29.80 -17.88 5.55
CA VAL A 195 30.44 -16.64 5.10
C VAL A 195 29.49 -15.80 4.24
N GLU A 196 28.71 -16.43 3.36
CA GLU A 196 27.67 -15.73 2.58
C GLU A 196 26.57 -15.15 3.49
N GLU A 197 26.14 -15.90 4.51
CA GLU A 197 25.13 -15.45 5.47
C GLU A 197 25.65 -14.29 6.34
N MET A 198 26.88 -14.38 6.84
CA MET A 198 27.53 -13.30 7.57
C MET A 198 27.69 -12.04 6.72
N GLY A 199 28.03 -12.18 5.44
CA GLY A 199 28.11 -11.06 4.50
C GLY A 199 26.75 -10.39 4.26
N ARG A 200 25.66 -11.16 4.20
CA ARG A 200 24.30 -10.62 4.08
C ARG A 200 23.87 -9.85 5.33
N LEU A 201 24.16 -10.39 6.52
CA LEU A 201 23.85 -9.72 7.79
C LEU A 201 24.60 -8.40 7.91
N GLN A 202 25.90 -8.36 7.58
CA GLN A 202 26.69 -7.11 7.60
C GLN A 202 26.17 -6.06 6.62
N GLN A 203 25.74 -6.48 5.43
CA GLN A 203 25.15 -5.58 4.45
C GLN A 203 23.81 -5.02 4.94
N GLN A 204 22.97 -5.86 5.53
CA GLN A 204 21.69 -5.47 6.10
C GLN A 204 21.86 -4.52 7.30
N ASP A 205 22.84 -4.75 8.17
CA ASP A 205 23.14 -3.85 9.30
C ASP A 205 23.59 -2.47 8.81
N LYS A 206 24.40 -2.43 7.74
CA LYS A 206 24.81 -1.18 7.12
C LYS A 206 23.63 -0.42 6.51
N GLU A 207 22.75 -1.11 5.79
CA GLU A 207 21.53 -0.53 5.21
C GLU A 207 20.57 -0.01 6.29
N ASN A 208 20.39 -0.76 7.38
CA ASN A 208 19.60 -0.33 8.53
C ASN A 208 20.20 0.92 9.18
N MET A 209 21.52 0.98 9.33
CA MET A 209 22.22 2.15 9.89
C MET A 209 22.07 3.39 8.99
N ASP A 210 22.25 3.23 7.68
CA ASP A 210 22.09 4.32 6.71
C ASP A 210 20.65 4.84 6.71
N LEU A 211 19.66 3.94 6.82
CA LEU A 211 18.27 4.33 6.99
C LEU A 211 18.02 5.02 8.32
N ALA A 212 18.51 4.51 9.44
CA ALA A 212 18.34 5.15 10.75
C ALA A 212 18.90 6.58 10.76
N LEU A 213 20.04 6.81 10.08
CA LEU A 213 20.59 8.16 9.87
C LEU A 213 19.67 9.04 9.01
N LEU A 214 19.13 8.50 7.92
CA LEU A 214 18.18 9.22 7.07
C LEU A 214 16.89 9.58 7.83
N LEU A 215 16.33 8.63 8.57
CA LEU A 215 15.16 8.81 9.42
C LEU A 215 15.40 9.88 10.48
N ARG A 216 16.56 9.86 11.13
CA ARG A 216 16.94 10.88 12.11
C ARG A 216 17.06 12.27 11.48
N ALA A 217 17.71 12.38 10.31
CA ALA A 217 17.84 13.65 9.60
C ALA A 217 16.46 14.20 9.20
N LYS A 218 15.53 13.32 8.78
CA LYS A 218 14.15 13.69 8.47
C LYS A 218 13.34 14.08 9.70
N ALA A 219 13.45 13.34 10.80
CA ALA A 219 12.81 13.69 12.07
C ALA A 219 13.21 15.09 12.54
N GLN A 220 14.51 15.41 12.47
CA GLN A 220 15.04 16.73 12.82
C GLN A 220 14.51 17.82 11.88
N GLN A 221 14.43 17.53 10.58
CA GLN A 221 13.84 18.45 9.59
C GLN A 221 12.37 18.75 9.91
N HIS A 222 11.60 17.74 10.34
CA HIS A 222 10.19 17.89 10.69
C HIS A 222 9.99 18.64 12.01
N GLN A 223 10.83 18.37 13.01
CA GLN A 223 10.78 19.08 14.28
C GLN A 223 11.02 20.59 14.09
N ALA A 224 11.87 20.98 13.14
CA ALA A 224 12.07 22.38 12.75
C ALA A 224 10.86 23.01 12.04
N LEU A 225 9.96 22.19 11.49
CA LEU A 225 8.71 22.60 10.84
C LEU A 225 7.49 22.43 11.76
N HIS A 226 7.70 22.17 13.04
CA HIS A 226 6.61 22.01 13.99
C HIS A 226 5.85 23.34 14.17
N GLU A 227 4.53 23.29 13.95
CA GLU A 227 3.63 24.46 13.97
C GLU A 227 2.66 24.35 15.17
N PRO A 228 3.05 24.77 16.39
CA PRO A 228 2.23 24.58 17.59
C PRO A 228 0.93 25.38 17.56
N ASP A 229 0.88 26.47 16.79
CA ASP A 229 -0.35 27.23 16.54
C ASP A 229 -1.36 26.42 15.72
N LEU A 230 -0.88 25.67 14.71
CA LEU A 230 -1.73 24.80 13.90
C LEU A 230 -2.33 23.66 14.75
N CYS A 231 -1.51 23.06 15.63
CA CYS A 231 -1.97 22.02 16.56
C CYS A 231 -3.06 22.54 17.50
N ARG A 232 -2.90 23.76 18.04
CA ARG A 232 -3.90 24.40 18.89
C ARG A 232 -5.17 24.75 18.11
N ALA A 233 -5.05 25.27 16.90
CA ALA A 233 -6.18 25.58 16.04
C ALA A 233 -6.99 24.31 15.71
N ALA A 234 -6.29 23.22 15.35
CA ALA A 234 -6.91 21.92 15.11
C ALA A 234 -7.66 21.37 16.33
N ALA A 235 -7.09 21.51 17.53
CA ALA A 235 -7.74 21.11 18.77
C ALA A 235 -9.01 21.92 19.08
N SER A 236 -9.14 23.12 18.52
CA SER A 236 -10.26 24.03 18.73
C SER A 236 -11.38 23.95 17.68
N LEU A 237 -11.31 22.99 16.75
CA LEU A 237 -12.29 22.85 15.66
C LEU A 237 -13.71 22.56 16.18
N ASP A 238 -14.66 23.39 15.74
CA ASP A 238 -16.09 23.18 15.99
C ASP A 238 -16.69 22.13 15.02
N LEU A 239 -17.79 21.48 15.42
CA LEU A 239 -18.55 20.51 14.62
C LEU A 239 -18.91 21.03 13.23
N ARG A 240 -19.23 22.32 13.11
CA ARG A 240 -19.58 22.93 11.82
C ARG A 240 -18.37 23.01 10.88
N GLN A 241 -17.21 23.34 11.41
CA GLN A 241 -15.97 23.39 10.64
C GLN A 241 -15.58 21.98 10.18
N GLU A 242 -15.75 20.98 11.06
CA GLU A 242 -15.50 19.57 10.71
C GLU A 242 -16.33 19.11 9.51
N ALA A 243 -17.61 19.45 9.43
CA ALA A 243 -18.47 19.08 8.29
C ALA A 243 -18.02 19.74 6.97
N VAL A 244 -17.58 21.01 7.04
CA VAL A 244 -17.02 21.71 5.87
C VAL A 244 -15.71 21.07 5.42
N PHE A 245 -14.84 20.73 6.37
CA PHE A 245 -13.59 19.99 6.11
C PHE A 245 -13.86 18.65 5.44
N GLU A 246 -14.78 17.85 5.97
CA GLU A 246 -15.14 16.55 5.39
C GLU A 246 -15.61 16.69 3.94
N SER A 247 -16.40 17.71 3.64
CA SER A 247 -16.86 17.99 2.27
C SER A 247 -15.71 18.34 1.33
N CYS A 248 -14.76 19.15 1.79
CA CYS A 248 -13.57 19.53 1.03
C CYS A 248 -12.62 18.35 0.79
N LEU A 249 -12.41 17.53 1.82
CA LEU A 249 -11.56 16.35 1.76
C LEU A 249 -12.19 15.27 0.86
N ALA A 250 -13.53 15.12 0.89
CA ALA A 250 -14.25 14.27 -0.04
C ALA A 250 -14.08 14.74 -1.49
N TYR A 251 -14.17 16.05 -1.75
CA TYR A 251 -13.90 16.61 -3.08
C TYR A 251 -12.49 16.27 -3.57
N ILE A 252 -11.46 16.52 -2.75
CA ILE A 252 -10.07 16.23 -3.10
C ILE A 252 -9.88 14.73 -3.36
N THR A 253 -10.46 13.88 -2.52
CA THR A 253 -10.38 12.41 -2.68
C THR A 253 -11.02 11.95 -4.00
N GLN A 254 -12.21 12.47 -4.30
CA GLN A 254 -12.91 12.14 -5.55
C GLN A 254 -12.07 12.56 -6.76
N LYS A 255 -11.54 13.79 -6.75
CA LYS A 255 -10.74 14.28 -7.88
C LYS A 255 -9.40 13.57 -7.99
N ALA A 256 -8.77 13.22 -6.88
CA ALA A 256 -7.58 12.40 -6.88
C ALA A 256 -7.81 11.05 -7.56
N TYR A 257 -8.97 10.43 -7.32
CA TYR A 257 -9.37 9.20 -7.99
C TYR A 257 -9.64 9.42 -9.48
N ASP A 258 -10.46 10.42 -9.84
CA ASP A 258 -10.81 10.75 -11.23
C ASP A 258 -9.56 11.03 -12.09
N TRP A 259 -8.53 11.60 -11.47
CA TRP A 259 -7.30 12.07 -12.12
C TRP A 259 -6.11 11.15 -11.89
N THR A 260 -6.29 10.02 -11.21
CA THR A 260 -5.24 9.04 -10.89
C THR A 260 -4.00 9.68 -10.23
N LEU A 261 -4.23 10.64 -9.33
CA LEU A 261 -3.15 11.36 -8.67
C LEU A 261 -2.36 10.46 -7.72
N SER A 262 -1.07 10.76 -7.56
CA SER A 262 -0.23 10.08 -6.60
C SER A 262 -0.66 10.36 -5.16
N ARG A 263 -0.42 9.40 -4.25
CA ARG A 263 -0.79 9.50 -2.83
C ARG A 263 -0.15 10.71 -2.15
N THR A 264 1.11 11.00 -2.49
CA THR A 264 1.86 12.17 -2.02
C THR A 264 1.16 13.47 -2.39
N THR A 265 0.63 13.59 -3.63
CA THR A 265 -0.14 14.76 -4.05
C THR A 265 -1.42 14.94 -3.24
N VAL A 266 -2.14 13.85 -2.96
CA VAL A 266 -3.36 13.89 -2.13
C VAL A 266 -3.04 14.34 -0.71
N GLU A 267 -2.00 13.76 -0.10
CA GLU A 267 -1.58 14.13 1.24
C GLU A 267 -1.14 15.59 1.32
N LEU A 268 -0.36 16.08 0.35
CA LEU A 268 0.02 17.49 0.27
C LEU A 268 -1.22 18.38 0.16
N ALA A 269 -2.17 18.05 -0.71
CA ALA A 269 -3.42 18.80 -0.85
C ALA A 269 -4.21 18.86 0.47
N PHE A 270 -4.29 17.75 1.20
CA PHE A 270 -4.90 17.71 2.54
C PHE A 270 -4.16 18.62 3.51
N ARG A 271 -2.83 18.52 3.59
CA ARG A 271 -1.98 19.34 4.48
C ARG A 271 -2.06 20.84 4.15
N TYR A 272 -2.21 21.20 2.89
CA TYR A 272 -2.41 22.59 2.48
C TYR A 272 -3.79 23.09 2.91
N LEU A 273 -4.84 22.33 2.62
CA LEU A 273 -6.21 22.68 2.98
C LEU A 273 -6.37 22.88 4.49
N HIS A 274 -5.77 21.96 5.25
CA HIS A 274 -5.70 21.98 6.70
C HIS A 274 -5.13 23.29 7.26
N ARG A 275 -4.00 23.76 6.74
CA ARG A 275 -3.44 25.06 7.12
C ARG A 275 -4.33 26.23 6.70
N VAL A 276 -4.87 26.20 5.48
CA VAL A 276 -5.67 27.30 4.94
C VAL A 276 -6.97 27.49 5.69
N VAL A 277 -7.72 26.42 5.94
CA VAL A 277 -9.01 26.52 6.62
C VAL A 277 -8.83 26.88 8.09
N LEU A 278 -7.77 26.39 8.75
CA LEU A 278 -7.47 26.77 10.13
C LEU A 278 -7.00 28.23 10.27
N CYS A 279 -6.31 28.78 9.27
CA CYS A 279 -5.73 30.13 9.35
C CYS A 279 -6.58 31.23 8.68
N VAL A 280 -7.36 30.93 7.65
CA VAL A 280 -7.96 31.94 6.75
C VAL A 280 -9.47 31.79 6.60
N ASP A 281 -10.01 30.58 6.59
CA ASP A 281 -11.46 30.35 6.41
C ASP A 281 -12.09 29.56 7.57
N PRO A 282 -12.02 30.07 8.82
CA PRO A 282 -12.61 29.37 9.96
C PRO A 282 -14.14 29.28 9.86
N HIS A 283 -14.80 30.05 8.99
CA HIS A 283 -16.26 29.99 8.82
C HIS A 283 -16.70 29.13 7.64
N GLY A 284 -15.76 28.62 6.84
CA GLY A 284 -16.05 27.65 5.80
C GLY A 284 -16.67 28.24 4.52
N LEU A 285 -16.66 29.55 4.34
CA LEU A 285 -17.43 30.22 3.27
C LEU A 285 -16.85 29.96 1.88
N ASN A 286 -15.53 29.78 1.78
CA ASN A 286 -14.82 29.55 0.51
C ASN A 286 -14.04 28.23 0.50
N SER A 287 -14.27 27.36 1.49
CA SER A 287 -13.43 26.19 1.74
C SER A 287 -13.35 25.24 0.57
N LEU A 288 -14.43 25.07 -0.22
CA LEU A 288 -14.39 24.23 -1.42
C LEU A 288 -13.48 24.81 -2.51
N ASN A 289 -13.45 26.14 -2.69
CA ASN A 289 -12.57 26.78 -3.66
C ASN A 289 -11.11 26.78 -3.17
N PHE A 290 -10.90 26.87 -1.85
CA PHE A 290 -9.59 26.60 -1.26
C PHE A 290 -9.15 25.16 -1.46
N ALA A 291 -10.04 24.18 -1.32
CA ALA A 291 -9.74 22.77 -1.59
C ALA A 291 -9.30 22.54 -3.04
N LYS A 292 -9.99 23.16 -3.99
CA LYS A 292 -9.59 23.17 -5.41
C LYS A 292 -8.20 23.77 -5.58
N SER A 293 -7.96 24.95 -5.00
CA SER A 293 -6.68 25.65 -5.11
C SER A 293 -5.52 24.86 -4.47
N CYS A 294 -5.75 24.25 -3.31
CA CYS A 294 -4.80 23.38 -2.62
C CYS A 294 -4.45 22.15 -3.47
N LEU A 295 -5.46 21.50 -4.06
CA LEU A 295 -5.25 20.36 -4.94
C LEU A 295 -4.45 20.75 -6.19
N LEU A 296 -4.78 21.88 -6.82
CA LEU A 296 -4.06 22.36 -8.00
C LEU A 296 -2.60 22.70 -7.70
N LEU A 297 -2.33 23.33 -6.55
CA LEU A 297 -0.95 23.59 -6.12
C LEU A 297 -0.19 22.29 -5.84
N ALA A 298 -0.83 21.31 -5.20
CA ALA A 298 -0.21 20.01 -4.95
C ALA A 298 0.12 19.28 -6.25
N ILE A 299 -0.81 19.30 -7.21
CA ILE A 299 -0.60 18.75 -8.57
C ILE A 299 0.57 19.46 -9.26
N LYS A 300 0.56 20.80 -9.29
CA LYS A 300 1.63 21.60 -9.92
C LYS A 300 3.01 21.33 -9.31
N PHE A 301 3.05 21.00 -8.02
CA PHE A 301 4.28 20.75 -7.29
C PHE A 301 4.80 19.33 -7.47
N ASN A 302 3.93 18.31 -7.44
CA ASN A 302 4.33 16.92 -7.28
C ASN A 302 4.03 16.02 -8.51
N GLU A 303 3.08 16.38 -9.37
CA GLU A 303 2.74 15.58 -10.55
C GLU A 303 3.58 15.97 -11.78
N PRO A 304 3.84 15.03 -12.70
CA PRO A 304 4.61 15.33 -13.90
C PRO A 304 3.83 16.26 -14.84
N VAL A 305 4.56 17.18 -15.48
CA VAL A 305 4.00 18.30 -16.27
C VAL A 305 3.06 17.85 -17.38
N ASN A 306 3.28 16.66 -17.96
CA ASN A 306 2.44 16.09 -19.01
C ASN A 306 1.02 15.73 -18.53
N GLN A 307 0.82 15.46 -17.25
CA GLN A 307 -0.51 15.17 -16.68
C GLN A 307 -1.29 16.45 -16.36
N ILE A 308 -0.59 17.57 -16.15
CA ILE A 308 -1.18 18.85 -15.73
C ILE A 308 -2.16 19.41 -16.77
N PHE A 309 -1.90 19.19 -18.07
CA PHE A 309 -2.74 19.69 -19.15
C PHE A 309 -4.11 19.01 -19.28
N GLY A 310 -4.34 17.90 -18.56
CA GLY A 310 -5.62 17.19 -18.54
C GLY A 310 -6.62 17.70 -17.49
N PHE A 311 -6.18 18.53 -16.53
CA PHE A 311 -7.02 18.97 -15.41
C PHE A 311 -7.89 20.17 -15.81
N ASN A 312 -8.98 19.84 -16.47
CA ASN A 312 -9.95 20.79 -16.97
C ASN A 312 -10.87 21.28 -15.83
N LEU A 313 -10.53 22.41 -15.19
CA LEU A 313 -11.42 23.16 -14.27
C LEU A 313 -12.45 23.98 -15.06
N VAL A 314 -13.16 23.33 -15.99
CA VAL A 314 -13.88 23.96 -17.12
C VAL A 314 -14.98 24.96 -16.71
N SER A 315 -15.28 25.12 -15.44
CA SER A 315 -16.37 25.96 -14.95
C SER A 315 -15.96 27.16 -14.07
N GLU A 316 -14.67 27.40 -13.83
CA GLU A 316 -14.25 28.41 -12.84
C GLU A 316 -13.53 29.61 -13.44
N ASP A 317 -13.75 30.78 -12.84
CA ASP A 317 -13.01 31.99 -13.15
C ASP A 317 -11.52 31.79 -12.80
N LEU A 318 -10.69 31.70 -13.85
CA LEU A 318 -9.26 31.49 -13.74
C LEU A 318 -8.57 32.60 -12.94
N GLU A 319 -9.05 33.84 -13.02
CA GLU A 319 -8.45 34.94 -12.27
C GLU A 319 -8.74 34.79 -10.78
N TYR A 320 -9.97 34.42 -10.43
CA TYR A 320 -10.36 34.11 -9.06
C TYR A 320 -9.54 32.95 -8.47
N MET A 321 -9.40 31.85 -9.22
CA MET A 321 -8.61 30.70 -8.76
C MET A 321 -7.14 31.03 -8.56
N ARG A 322 -6.54 31.86 -9.43
CA ARG A 322 -5.16 32.35 -9.23
C ARG A 322 -5.02 33.18 -7.95
N ARG A 323 -6.01 34.02 -7.62
CA ARG A 323 -6.00 34.78 -6.36
C ARG A 323 -6.07 33.87 -5.15
N LEU A 324 -6.89 32.82 -5.19
CA LEU A 324 -6.95 31.83 -4.13
C LEU A 324 -5.63 31.05 -3.99
N GLU A 325 -5.02 30.60 -5.10
CA GLU A 325 -3.70 29.97 -5.06
C GLU A 325 -2.65 30.86 -4.39
N LEU A 326 -2.65 32.18 -4.68
CA LEU A 326 -1.75 33.13 -4.02
C LEU A 326 -2.00 33.25 -2.52
N ILE A 327 -3.27 33.17 -2.09
CA ILE A 327 -3.61 33.14 -0.65
C ILE A 327 -3.08 31.85 -0.02
N VAL A 328 -3.31 30.70 -0.65
CA VAL A 328 -2.78 29.41 -0.16
C VAL A 328 -1.26 29.47 -0.03
N LEU A 329 -0.56 29.97 -1.06
CA LEU A 329 0.90 30.12 -1.02
C LEU A 329 1.37 31.03 0.12
N ARG A 330 0.65 32.10 0.42
CA ARG A 330 0.96 32.98 1.56
C ARG A 330 0.76 32.29 2.90
N VAL A 331 -0.31 31.51 3.06
CA VAL A 331 -0.53 30.72 4.29
C VAL A 331 0.57 29.68 4.50
N LEU A 332 1.07 29.11 3.41
CA LEU A 332 2.16 28.13 3.43
C LEU A 332 3.55 28.77 3.55
N ASP A 333 3.67 30.09 3.65
CA ASP A 333 4.94 30.82 3.58
C ASP A 333 5.78 30.42 2.35
N TRP A 334 5.13 30.15 1.23
CA TRP A 334 5.73 29.64 -0.01
C TRP A 334 6.44 28.27 0.12
N LYS A 335 6.24 27.56 1.22
CA LYS A 335 6.78 26.22 1.48
C LYS A 335 5.79 25.15 1.03
N LEU A 336 5.85 24.80 -0.25
CA LEU A 336 5.05 23.72 -0.83
C LEU A 336 5.59 22.33 -0.44
N ASN A 337 6.89 22.20 -0.19
CA ASN A 337 7.47 20.91 0.20
C ASN A 337 7.19 20.60 1.68
N LEU A 338 5.94 20.30 1.99
CA LEU A 338 5.53 19.89 3.33
C LEU A 338 5.83 18.42 3.55
N PRO A 339 6.24 18.03 4.76
CA PRO A 339 6.47 16.64 5.04
C PRO A 339 5.22 15.79 4.85
N THR A 340 5.36 14.67 4.14
CA THR A 340 4.31 13.67 3.95
C THR A 340 4.56 12.47 4.85
N SER A 341 3.59 11.59 5.03
CA SER A 341 3.73 10.37 5.83
C SER A 341 4.14 9.21 4.92
N SER A 342 3.90 9.34 3.60
CA SER A 342 4.27 8.38 2.57
C SER A 342 5.77 8.04 2.56
N TRP A 343 6.67 9.01 2.72
CA TRP A 343 8.10 8.72 2.73
C TRP A 343 8.52 7.85 3.92
N MET A 344 7.84 7.99 5.07
CA MET A 344 8.09 7.15 6.24
C MET A 344 7.65 5.72 5.95
N VAL A 345 6.45 5.55 5.39
CA VAL A 345 5.94 4.24 4.97
C VAL A 345 6.88 3.57 3.96
N ASP A 346 7.34 4.30 2.94
CA ASP A 346 8.22 3.77 1.90
C ASP A 346 9.63 3.45 2.42
N GLY A 347 10.16 4.29 3.31
CA GLY A 347 11.46 4.05 3.97
C GLY A 347 11.42 2.78 4.83
N MET A 348 10.32 2.58 5.55
CA MET A 348 10.13 1.44 6.45
C MET A 348 9.84 0.15 5.68
N SER A 349 9.08 0.21 4.58
CA SER A 349 8.92 -0.95 3.73
C SER A 349 10.25 -1.40 3.13
N SER A 350 11.08 -0.45 2.71
CA SER A 350 12.40 -0.73 2.16
C SER A 350 13.30 -1.44 3.18
N SER A 351 13.25 -1.04 4.46
CA SER A 351 14.07 -1.63 5.53
C SER A 351 13.70 -3.07 5.88
N LEU A 352 12.42 -3.38 5.78
CA LEU A 352 11.90 -4.72 5.99
C LEU A 352 12.02 -5.61 4.73
N GLY A 353 12.54 -5.08 3.62
CA GLY A 353 12.59 -5.80 2.35
C GLY A 353 11.20 -6.03 1.74
N VAL A 354 10.21 -5.24 2.17
CA VAL A 354 8.83 -5.31 1.72
C VAL A 354 8.68 -4.49 0.44
N ALA A 355 8.14 -5.12 -0.61
CA ALA A 355 7.93 -4.44 -1.89
C ALA A 355 6.98 -3.22 -1.73
N PRO A 356 7.21 -2.10 -2.45
CA PRO A 356 6.32 -0.93 -2.40
C PRO A 356 4.89 -1.22 -2.86
N SER A 357 4.71 -2.23 -3.71
CA SER A 357 3.41 -2.73 -4.17
C SER A 357 2.75 -3.72 -3.21
N SER A 358 3.40 -4.04 -2.09
CA SER A 358 2.85 -4.97 -1.10
C SER A 358 1.52 -4.45 -0.55
N TYR A 359 0.67 -5.40 -0.18
CA TYR A 359 -0.60 -5.08 0.45
C TYR A 359 -0.41 -4.32 1.78
N MET A 360 0.68 -4.58 2.51
CA MET A 360 1.05 -3.86 3.74
C MET A 360 1.30 -2.37 3.49
N VAL A 361 2.12 -2.03 2.49
CA VAL A 361 2.38 -0.62 2.11
C VAL A 361 1.11 0.05 1.61
N GLY A 362 0.31 -0.66 0.82
CA GLY A 362 -1.01 -0.19 0.39
C GLY A 362 -1.91 0.14 1.59
N LYS A 363 -1.95 -0.76 2.58
CA LYS A 363 -2.78 -0.62 3.78
C LYS A 363 -2.32 0.53 4.67
N ALA A 364 -1.02 0.66 4.93
CA ALA A 364 -0.47 1.77 5.71
C ALA A 364 -0.82 3.14 5.08
N ASN A 365 -0.67 3.26 3.76
CA ASN A 365 -1.04 4.47 3.04
C ASN A 365 -2.55 4.77 3.08
N GLU A 366 -3.40 3.74 3.00
CA GLU A 366 -4.85 3.88 3.17
C GLU A 366 -5.20 4.41 4.57
N ILE A 367 -4.52 3.91 5.61
CA ILE A 367 -4.69 4.37 7.00
C ILE A 367 -4.29 5.84 7.12
N VAL A 368 -3.12 6.24 6.60
CA VAL A 368 -2.66 7.65 6.59
C VAL A 368 -3.71 8.57 5.97
N LEU A 369 -4.17 8.25 4.75
CA LEU A 369 -5.14 9.10 4.06
C LEU A 369 -6.49 9.14 4.79
N SER A 370 -6.93 8.02 5.35
CA SER A 370 -8.17 7.95 6.14
C SER A 370 -8.08 8.80 7.42
N ALA A 371 -6.94 8.76 8.10
CA ALA A 371 -6.66 9.56 9.28
C ALA A 371 -6.67 11.07 8.98
N LEU A 372 -6.02 11.47 7.88
CA LEU A 372 -5.99 12.87 7.44
C LEU A 372 -7.36 13.37 6.96
N ARG A 373 -8.18 12.50 6.35
CA ARG A 373 -9.54 12.84 5.86
C ARG A 373 -10.49 13.22 6.99
N LYS A 374 -10.29 12.69 8.20
CA LYS A 374 -11.15 12.99 9.36
C LYS A 374 -10.63 14.18 10.19
N GLY A 375 -9.45 14.71 9.85
CA GLY A 375 -8.84 15.86 10.51
C GLY A 375 -8.47 15.63 11.98
N GLU A 376 -8.58 14.40 12.49
CA GLU A 376 -8.28 14.07 13.89
C GLU A 376 -6.77 14.00 14.16
N PHE A 377 -6.02 13.69 13.10
CA PHE A 377 -4.58 13.44 13.14
C PHE A 377 -3.77 14.55 12.43
N ILE A 378 -4.41 15.66 12.09
CA ILE A 378 -3.81 16.82 11.41
C ILE A 378 -2.63 17.43 12.18
N ALA A 379 -2.69 17.40 13.51
CA ALA A 379 -1.69 17.97 14.40
C ALA A 379 -0.51 17.04 14.66
N LEU A 380 -0.58 15.79 14.18
CA LEU A 380 0.51 14.85 14.30
C LEU A 380 1.61 15.15 13.30
N ASP A 381 2.83 14.86 13.70
CA ASP A 381 3.93 14.88 12.74
C ASP A 381 3.73 13.80 11.66
N ALA A 382 4.18 14.10 10.45
CA ALA A 382 4.07 13.20 9.32
C ALA A 382 4.87 11.90 9.53
N CYS A 383 6.01 11.96 10.23
CA CYS A 383 6.77 10.77 10.58
C CYS A 383 5.96 9.89 11.54
N GLU A 384 5.43 10.48 12.60
CA GLU A 384 4.71 9.76 13.66
C GLU A 384 3.46 9.09 13.09
N LEU A 385 2.70 9.83 12.28
CA LEU A 385 1.52 9.29 11.61
C LEU A 385 1.89 8.17 10.63
N GLY A 386 2.95 8.34 9.85
CA GLY A 386 3.41 7.32 8.90
C GLY A 386 3.91 6.05 9.59
N ALA A 387 4.71 6.21 10.65
CA ALA A 387 5.24 5.10 11.45
C ALA A 387 4.12 4.34 12.18
N ALA A 388 3.19 5.05 12.80
CA ALA A 388 2.05 4.46 13.46
C ALA A 388 1.12 3.73 12.47
N ALA A 389 0.81 4.34 11.32
CA ALA A 389 0.01 3.69 10.29
C ALA A 389 0.68 2.41 9.74
N PHE A 390 2.01 2.40 9.65
CA PHE A 390 2.76 1.23 9.25
C PHE A 390 2.73 0.12 10.31
N LEU A 391 2.87 0.46 11.60
CA LEU A 391 2.69 -0.50 12.70
C LEU A 391 1.30 -1.14 12.70
N VAL A 392 0.26 -0.34 12.54
CA VAL A 392 -1.11 -0.87 12.43
C VAL A 392 -1.24 -1.83 11.24
N ALA A 393 -0.59 -1.50 10.11
CA ALA A 393 -0.56 -2.40 8.97
C ALA A 393 0.18 -3.71 9.30
N ILE A 394 1.37 -3.67 9.92
CA ILE A 394 2.11 -4.87 10.34
C ILE A 394 1.27 -5.76 11.26
N ASN A 395 0.67 -5.16 12.31
CA ASN A 395 -0.14 -5.89 13.29
C ASN A 395 -1.37 -6.55 12.64
N SER A 396 -1.94 -5.92 11.61
CA SER A 396 -3.06 -6.48 10.86
C SER A 396 -2.72 -7.79 10.14
N PHE A 397 -1.43 -8.07 9.90
CA PHE A 397 -0.94 -9.31 9.26
C PHE A 397 -0.31 -10.30 10.24
N SER A 398 -0.35 -10.04 11.55
CA SER A 398 0.24 -10.90 12.59
C SER A 398 1.74 -11.17 12.42
N LEU A 399 2.50 -10.20 11.92
CA LEU A 399 3.94 -10.30 11.70
C LEU A 399 4.72 -9.82 12.94
N SER A 400 4.68 -10.61 14.02
CA SER A 400 5.28 -10.23 15.33
C SER A 400 6.75 -9.85 15.25
N ASP A 401 7.52 -10.59 14.46
CA ASP A 401 8.97 -10.44 14.37
C ASP A 401 9.35 -9.11 13.67
N ASP A 402 8.52 -8.66 12.74
CA ASP A 402 8.70 -7.38 12.04
C ASP A 402 8.36 -6.19 12.94
N THR A 403 7.41 -6.34 13.87
CA THR A 403 7.05 -5.30 14.85
C THR A 403 8.22 -4.99 15.78
N GLU A 404 8.88 -6.00 16.35
CA GLU A 404 10.03 -5.79 17.25
C GLU A 404 11.20 -5.13 16.52
N ARG A 405 11.50 -5.61 15.31
CA ARG A 405 12.55 -5.04 14.46
C ARG A 405 12.25 -3.58 14.09
N PHE A 406 11.01 -3.28 13.79
CA PHE A 406 10.56 -1.92 13.48
C PHE A 406 10.71 -0.98 14.69
N ILE A 407 10.30 -1.43 15.88
CA ILE A 407 10.45 -0.65 17.11
C ILE A 407 11.92 -0.37 17.41
N ALA A 408 12.80 -1.37 17.27
CA ALA A 408 14.24 -1.19 17.46
C ALA A 408 14.81 -0.13 16.48
N LEU A 409 14.40 -0.18 15.22
CA LEU A 409 14.84 0.78 14.21
C LEU A 409 14.36 2.21 14.49
N LEU A 410 13.14 2.38 15.02
CA LEU A 410 12.66 3.69 15.49
C LEU A 410 13.47 4.21 16.68
N GLN A 411 13.81 3.34 17.64
CA GLN A 411 14.65 3.69 18.80
C GLN A 411 16.04 4.14 18.34
N ASP A 412 16.65 3.40 17.42
CA ASP A 412 17.94 3.74 16.83
C ASP A 412 17.88 5.07 16.08
N ALA A 413 16.79 5.34 15.36
CA ALA A 413 16.54 6.61 14.69
C ALA A 413 16.15 7.76 15.67
N SER A 414 16.17 7.52 16.99
CA SER A 414 15.82 8.48 18.04
C SER A 414 14.40 9.05 17.94
N PHE A 415 13.45 8.23 17.46
CA PHE A 415 12.03 8.57 17.49
C PHE A 415 11.43 8.38 18.88
N ASP A 416 10.42 9.18 19.20
CA ASP A 416 9.59 8.95 20.38
C ASP A 416 8.64 7.77 20.12
N VAL A 417 9.12 6.57 20.43
CA VAL A 417 8.34 5.33 20.28
C VAL A 417 7.07 5.37 21.12
N GLY A 418 7.09 6.03 22.28
CA GLY A 418 5.90 6.15 23.13
C GLY A 418 4.80 6.95 22.44
N MET A 419 5.16 8.02 21.74
CA MET A 419 4.23 8.79 20.91
C MET A 419 3.74 7.99 19.70
N VAL A 420 4.63 7.28 19.00
CA VAL A 420 4.21 6.43 17.86
C VAL A 420 3.21 5.36 18.30
N GLN A 421 3.44 4.67 19.43
CA GLN A 421 2.53 3.67 19.99
C GLN A 421 1.21 4.27 20.47
N LEU A 422 1.24 5.49 21.01
CA LEU A 422 0.02 6.21 21.38
C LEU A 422 -0.84 6.49 20.14
N VAL A 423 -0.22 6.98 19.07
CA VAL A 423 -0.88 7.25 17.78
C VAL A 423 -1.38 5.96 17.15
N GLU A 424 -0.59 4.89 17.17
CA GLU A 424 -0.98 3.55 16.69
C GLU A 424 -2.28 3.10 17.34
N ARG A 425 -2.36 3.13 18.68
CA ARG A 425 -3.57 2.75 19.42
C ARG A 425 -4.78 3.63 19.08
N ASP A 426 -4.55 4.91 18.84
CA ASP A 426 -5.62 5.82 18.44
C ASP A 426 -6.07 5.58 16.99
N LEU A 427 -5.15 5.22 16.08
CA LEU A 427 -5.46 4.77 14.72
C LEU A 427 -6.22 3.44 14.71
N GLU A 428 -5.82 2.45 15.52
CA GLU A 428 -6.55 1.18 15.65
C GLU A 428 -7.97 1.41 16.16
N ALA A 429 -8.13 2.24 17.20
CA ALA A 429 -9.44 2.59 17.72
C ALA A 429 -10.28 3.36 16.69
N PHE A 430 -9.66 4.19 15.86
CA PHE A 430 -10.29 4.90 14.75
C PHE A 430 -10.79 3.93 13.67
N ILE A 431 -9.94 2.97 13.24
CA ILE A 431 -10.28 1.98 12.21
C ILE A 431 -11.37 1.02 12.68
N ASN A 432 -11.33 0.62 13.95
CA ASN A 432 -12.30 -0.31 14.55
C ASN A 432 -13.59 0.38 15.01
N SER A 433 -13.65 1.72 14.94
CA SER A 433 -14.86 2.48 15.28
C SER A 433 -15.91 2.28 14.18
N PRO A 434 -17.14 1.83 14.50
CA PRO A 434 -18.19 1.63 13.50
C PRO A 434 -18.57 2.93 12.77
N ASP A 435 -18.37 4.07 13.44
CA ASP A 435 -18.64 5.40 12.88
C ASP A 435 -17.39 6.04 12.24
N GLY A 436 -16.21 5.41 12.38
CA GLY A 436 -14.93 5.97 11.89
C GLY A 436 -14.61 7.35 12.45
N HIS A 437 -15.01 7.62 13.70
CA HIS A 437 -14.74 8.85 14.42
C HIS A 437 -14.17 8.56 15.81
N MET A 438 -13.13 9.28 16.22
CA MET A 438 -12.79 9.40 17.63
C MET A 438 -13.79 10.33 18.31
N THR A 439 -14.32 9.91 19.46
CA THR A 439 -15.14 10.81 20.28
C THR A 439 -14.33 12.08 20.62
N LYS A 440 -14.93 13.27 20.49
CA LYS A 440 -14.25 14.57 20.75
C LYS A 440 -13.46 14.62 22.05
N ARG A 441 -13.96 13.93 23.09
CA ARG A 441 -13.30 13.80 24.39
C ARG A 441 -11.93 13.13 24.30
N ARG A 442 -11.77 12.13 23.44
CA ARG A 442 -10.50 11.40 23.24
C ARG A 442 -9.50 12.22 22.40
N ARG A 443 -9.98 12.96 21.40
CA ARG A 443 -9.15 13.89 20.60
C ARG A 443 -8.50 14.95 21.47
N LEU A 444 -9.27 15.58 22.37
CA LEU A 444 -8.75 16.61 23.28
C LEU A 444 -7.72 16.05 24.28
N SER A 445 -7.85 14.79 24.73
CA SER A 445 -6.86 14.19 25.63
C SER A 445 -5.55 13.82 24.93
N SER A 446 -5.60 13.36 23.67
CA SER A 446 -4.38 13.05 22.90
C SER A 446 -3.66 14.33 22.48
N LEU A 447 -4.41 15.36 22.05
CA LEU A 447 -3.86 16.67 21.68
C LEU A 447 -3.35 17.47 22.88
N SER A 448 -4.00 17.38 24.04
CA SER A 448 -3.48 18.03 25.25
C SER A 448 -2.15 17.41 25.68
N SER A 449 -2.01 16.08 25.61
CA SER A 449 -0.72 15.40 25.86
C SER A 449 0.38 15.91 24.93
N LEU A 450 0.11 16.01 23.63
CA LEU A 450 1.04 16.53 22.62
C LEU A 450 1.48 17.98 22.89
N CYS A 451 0.58 18.82 23.40
CA CYS A 451 0.86 20.22 23.70
C CYS A 451 1.44 20.46 25.11
N SER A 452 1.54 19.42 25.95
CA SER A 452 1.95 19.55 27.36
C SER A 452 3.44 19.30 27.61
N SER A 453 4.24 19.02 26.57
CA SER A 453 5.69 18.84 26.75
C SER A 453 6.35 20.14 27.24
N PRO A 454 7.18 20.09 28.30
CA PRO A 454 7.80 21.28 28.87
C PRO A 454 8.86 21.82 27.90
N MET A 455 8.44 22.74 27.04
CA MET A 455 9.35 23.60 26.29
C MET A 455 10.10 24.45 27.31
N SER A 456 11.41 24.23 27.44
CA SER A 456 12.31 25.08 28.20
C SER A 456 12.15 26.52 27.74
N GLU A 457 11.59 27.36 28.61
CA GLU A 457 11.33 28.79 28.39
C GLU A 457 12.61 29.51 27.94
N SER A 458 12.76 29.69 26.63
CA SER A 458 13.64 30.71 26.07
C SER A 458 12.74 31.76 25.41
N GLY A 459 12.83 32.99 25.92
CA GLY A 459 11.84 34.05 25.74
C GLY A 459 11.75 34.61 24.32
N PHE A 460 11.10 33.89 23.41
CA PHE A 460 10.62 34.44 22.15
C PHE A 460 9.17 34.88 22.30
N SER A 461 8.95 36.20 22.24
CA SER A 461 7.61 36.77 22.13
C SER A 461 6.99 36.34 20.79
N PRO A 462 5.75 35.81 20.77
CA PRO A 462 5.13 35.37 19.53
C PRO A 462 4.83 36.58 18.65
N MET A 463 5.36 36.56 17.43
CA MET A 463 5.02 37.53 16.40
C MET A 463 3.56 37.27 16.00
N ARG A 464 2.63 38.07 16.55
CA ARG A 464 1.23 38.06 16.09
C ARG A 464 1.21 38.44 14.61
N VAL A 465 1.04 37.45 13.74
CA VAL A 465 0.58 37.70 12.38
C VAL A 465 -0.85 38.22 12.51
N GLN A 466 -1.03 39.55 12.45
CA GLN A 466 -2.34 40.15 12.27
C GLN A 466 -2.83 39.74 10.87
N CYS A 467 -3.59 38.65 10.80
CA CYS A 467 -4.43 38.34 9.64
C CYS A 467 -5.62 39.32 9.60
N GLY A 468 -5.33 40.61 9.46
CA GLY A 468 -6.29 41.66 9.15
C GLY A 468 -6.17 42.02 7.67
N LEU A 469 -6.62 41.14 6.79
CA LEU A 469 -6.79 41.48 5.37
C LEU A 469 -8.28 41.82 5.15
N PRO A 470 -8.61 43.01 4.63
CA PRO A 470 -9.93 43.22 4.07
C PRO A 470 -10.03 42.34 2.80
N LEU A 471 -11.04 41.46 2.78
CA LEU A 471 -11.45 40.67 1.62
C LEU A 471 -11.98 41.58 0.50
#